data_AF-A0A3B1CT29-F1
#
_entry.id   AF-A0A3B1CT29-F1
#
_cell.length_a   1.000
_cell.length_b   1.000
_cell.length_c   1.000
_cell.angle_alpha   90.00
_cell.angle_beta   90.00
_cell.angle_gamma   90.00
#
_symmetry.space_group_name_H-M   'P 1'
#
loop_
_entity.id
_entity.type
_entity.pdbx_description
1 polymer ?
#
loop_
_entity_poly.entity_id
_entity_poly.type
_entity_poly.pdbx_seq_one_letter_code
_entity_poly.pdbx_strand_id
1 'polypeptide(L)'
;MALCRLLLQKPDILLLDEPTNHLDAETVAWLEHHLKSYPGTIIAVTHDRYFLDNVAGWILELDRGEGIPWKGNYSSWLQQKKNRLQQEEKSESERQKTLQRELEWIQMSPKGRHAKSKARINSYEALLRQDIEKRSKELEIYIPPGPRLGDVVINADSVSKAYGDNLLMEDMTFSLPPGGIVGIIGPNGAGKTTLFRMVTAQEKPDSGTFKTGETVRLAYVDQSRDDLDPDKTVWEVITEEADVVQLGKRQVNSRAYVARFNFSGGDQQKKVSMLSGGERNRVHLARMLKEPANVLLLDEPTNDLDVNTMRALEEALENFAGCAVVISHDRWFLDRISTHILAFEGDSKVVWFEGNYSEYEADRKARLGAAADQPHRIKYRHLTRG
;
A
#
# COMPACT_ATOMS: atom_id res chain seq x y z
N MET A 1 5.70 -19.71 -9.51
CA MET A 1 6.23 -21.00 -10.02
C MET A 1 7.64 -21.32 -9.53
N ALA A 2 8.59 -20.38 -9.59
CA ALA A 2 9.97 -20.60 -9.10
C ALA A 2 10.03 -20.97 -7.61
N LEU A 3 9.32 -20.23 -6.75
CA LEU A 3 9.23 -20.49 -5.31
C LEU A 3 8.70 -21.90 -5.01
N CYS A 4 7.61 -22.32 -5.65
CA CYS A 4 7.05 -23.66 -5.48
C CYS A 4 8.06 -24.77 -5.83
N ARG A 5 8.82 -24.59 -6.93
CA ARG A 5 9.84 -25.56 -7.34
C ARG A 5 10.97 -25.66 -6.31
N LEU A 6 11.42 -24.53 -5.76
CA LEU A 6 12.44 -24.47 -4.72
C LEU A 6 11.98 -25.18 -3.44
N LEU A 7 10.75 -24.88 -2.98
CA LEU A 7 10.18 -25.50 -1.78
C LEU A 7 10.01 -27.02 -1.92
N LEU A 8 9.71 -27.52 -3.12
CA LEU A 8 9.63 -28.95 -3.40
C LEU A 8 10.98 -29.67 -3.34
N GLN A 9 12.09 -28.97 -3.60
CA GLN A 9 13.44 -29.54 -3.50
C GLN A 9 13.88 -29.77 -2.04
N LYS A 10 13.23 -29.11 -1.08
CA LYS A 10 13.51 -29.21 0.36
C LYS A 10 15.01 -29.05 0.70
N PRO A 11 15.70 -27.98 0.26
CA PRO A 11 17.09 -27.76 0.62
C PRO A 11 17.28 -27.53 2.12
N ASP A 12 18.43 -27.90 2.66
CA ASP A 12 18.75 -27.67 4.09
C ASP A 12 18.85 -26.19 4.45
N ILE A 13 19.21 -25.35 3.45
CA ILE A 13 19.30 -23.89 3.57
C ILE A 13 18.51 -23.25 2.43
N LEU A 14 17.59 -22.37 2.79
CA LEU A 14 16.75 -21.61 1.87
C LEU A 14 17.18 -20.14 1.91
N LEU A 15 17.63 -19.61 0.77
CA LEU A 15 17.93 -18.19 0.60
C LEU A 15 16.79 -17.57 -0.21
N LEU A 16 16.07 -16.62 0.38
CA LEU A 16 14.94 -15.94 -0.23
C LEU A 16 15.19 -14.44 -0.29
N ASP A 17 14.99 -13.85 -1.46
CA ASP A 17 15.05 -12.41 -1.66
C ASP A 17 13.64 -11.91 -1.98
N GLU A 18 13.09 -11.08 -1.08
CA GLU A 18 11.74 -10.53 -1.10
C GLU A 18 10.64 -11.55 -1.49
N PRO A 19 10.52 -12.69 -0.77
CA PRO A 19 9.67 -13.80 -1.19
C PRO A 19 8.17 -13.51 -1.10
N THR A 20 7.78 -12.44 -0.41
CA THR A 20 6.39 -11.98 -0.28
C THR A 20 6.00 -11.01 -1.39
N ASN A 21 6.96 -10.49 -2.16
CA ASN A 21 6.68 -9.49 -3.18
C ASN A 21 5.84 -10.08 -4.32
N HIS A 22 4.87 -9.30 -4.80
CA HIS A 22 3.91 -9.68 -5.85
C HIS A 22 3.06 -10.94 -5.56
N LEU A 23 3.04 -11.43 -4.32
CA LEU A 23 2.14 -12.49 -3.88
C LEU A 23 0.86 -11.87 -3.30
N ASP A 24 -0.28 -12.50 -3.56
CA ASP A 24 -1.51 -12.09 -2.90
C ASP A 24 -1.52 -12.48 -1.41
N ALA A 25 -2.38 -11.81 -0.63
CA ALA A 25 -2.43 -11.97 0.82
C ALA A 25 -2.65 -13.43 1.27
N GLU A 26 -3.43 -14.22 0.52
CA GLU A 26 -3.66 -15.64 0.79
C GLU A 26 -2.39 -16.46 0.57
N THR A 27 -1.68 -16.20 -0.53
CA THR A 27 -0.42 -16.87 -0.86
C THR A 27 0.69 -16.50 0.14
N VAL A 28 0.73 -15.24 0.59
CA VAL A 28 1.65 -14.80 1.64
C VAL A 28 1.36 -15.53 2.95
N ALA A 29 0.09 -15.61 3.37
CA ALA A 29 -0.30 -16.33 4.59
C ALA A 29 0.07 -17.83 4.52
N TRP A 30 -0.14 -18.47 3.37
CA TRP A 30 0.30 -19.84 3.13
C TRP A 30 1.82 -19.98 3.24
N LEU A 31 2.56 -19.05 2.64
CA LEU A 31 4.02 -19.04 2.67
C LEU A 31 4.55 -18.89 4.11
N GLU A 32 3.97 -18.00 4.91
CA GLU A 32 4.32 -17.83 6.33
C GLU A 32 4.13 -19.13 7.11
N HIS A 33 3.00 -19.81 6.92
CA HIS A 33 2.71 -21.08 7.60
C HIS A 33 3.70 -22.18 7.19
N HIS A 34 4.01 -22.26 5.89
CA HIS A 34 4.96 -23.23 5.36
C HIS A 34 6.38 -22.98 5.87
N LEU A 35 6.86 -21.74 5.83
CA LEU A 35 8.20 -21.38 6.27
C LEU A 35 8.38 -21.51 7.78
N LYS A 36 7.34 -21.26 8.58
CA LYS A 36 7.38 -21.45 10.04
C LYS A 36 7.58 -22.91 10.46
N SER A 37 7.12 -23.85 9.64
CA SER A 37 7.26 -25.30 9.87
C SER A 37 8.40 -25.92 9.06
N TYR A 38 9.18 -25.10 8.36
CA TYR A 38 10.26 -25.59 7.52
C TYR A 38 11.39 -26.19 8.38
N PRO A 39 11.85 -27.41 8.08
CA PRO A 39 12.85 -28.10 8.91
C PRO A 39 14.27 -27.54 8.75
N GLY A 40 14.57 -26.87 7.63
CA GLY A 40 15.88 -26.30 7.33
C GLY A 40 16.07 -24.88 7.84
N THR A 41 17.25 -24.31 7.57
CA THR A 41 17.55 -22.90 7.86
C THR A 41 16.97 -22.00 6.77
N ILE A 42 16.29 -20.93 7.16
CA ILE A 42 15.79 -19.92 6.22
C ILE A 42 16.54 -18.61 6.46
N ILE A 43 17.07 -18.03 5.39
CA ILE A 43 17.59 -16.66 5.36
C ILE A 43 16.76 -15.93 4.32
N ALA A 44 15.91 -15.01 4.80
CA ALA A 44 15.05 -14.22 3.95
C ALA A 44 15.37 -12.72 4.12
N VAL A 45 15.49 -12.02 3.00
CA VAL A 45 15.43 -10.55 2.97
C VAL A 45 13.99 -10.19 2.67
N THR A 46 13.35 -9.39 3.53
CA THR A 46 12.00 -8.89 3.26
C THR A 46 11.71 -7.54 3.90
N HIS A 47 10.82 -6.77 3.27
CA HIS A 47 10.20 -5.59 3.85
C HIS A 47 8.84 -5.86 4.53
N ASP A 48 8.29 -7.08 4.44
CA ASP A 48 7.01 -7.44 5.09
C ASP A 48 7.20 -7.55 6.61
N ARG A 49 6.65 -6.57 7.34
CA ARG A 49 6.75 -6.47 8.80
C ARG A 49 5.98 -7.59 9.51
N TYR A 50 4.85 -8.04 8.96
CA TYR A 50 4.12 -9.18 9.53
C TYR A 50 4.90 -10.48 9.34
N PHE A 51 5.53 -10.67 8.18
CA PHE A 51 6.39 -11.82 7.93
C PHE A 51 7.56 -11.86 8.94
N LEU A 52 8.25 -10.72 9.11
CA LEU A 52 9.35 -10.61 10.08
C LEU A 52 8.88 -10.78 11.53
N ASP A 53 7.62 -10.46 11.86
CA ASP A 53 7.10 -10.62 13.21
C ASP A 53 6.61 -12.06 13.50
N ASN A 54 6.05 -12.73 12.48
CA ASN A 54 5.41 -14.05 12.59
C ASN A 54 6.34 -15.24 12.35
N VAL A 55 7.34 -15.07 11.47
CA VAL A 55 8.22 -16.15 10.99
C VAL A 55 9.64 -16.02 11.56
N ALA A 56 10.17 -14.80 11.69
CA ALA A 56 11.57 -14.62 12.05
C ALA A 56 11.85 -14.98 13.53
N GLY A 57 12.81 -15.87 13.74
CA GLY A 57 13.40 -16.13 15.06
C GLY A 57 14.65 -15.28 15.35
N TRP A 58 15.24 -14.70 14.30
CA TRP A 58 16.40 -13.83 14.36
C TRP A 58 16.26 -12.72 13.31
N ILE A 59 16.70 -11.52 13.66
CA ILE A 59 16.82 -10.38 12.75
C ILE A 59 18.31 -10.07 12.59
N LEU A 60 18.77 -10.01 11.35
CA LEU A 60 20.12 -9.53 11.02
C LEU A 60 20.00 -8.09 10.49
N GLU A 61 20.35 -7.12 11.33
CA GLU A 61 20.42 -5.73 10.91
C GLU A 61 21.75 -5.45 10.22
N LEU A 62 21.71 -4.91 9.00
CA LEU A 62 22.89 -4.36 8.34
C LEU A 62 22.92 -2.85 8.58
N ASP A 63 23.88 -2.37 9.38
CA ASP A 63 24.08 -0.94 9.63
C ASP A 63 25.56 -0.60 9.45
N ARG A 64 25.86 0.43 8.65
CA ARG A 64 27.23 0.91 8.35
C ARG A 64 28.22 -0.18 7.90
N GLY A 65 27.73 -1.21 7.22
CA GLY A 65 28.55 -2.32 6.72
C GLY A 65 28.82 -3.41 7.77
N GLU A 66 28.26 -3.29 8.98
CA GLU A 66 28.33 -4.31 10.03
C GLU A 66 26.99 -5.05 10.15
N GLY A 67 27.06 -6.36 10.37
CA GLY A 67 25.90 -7.21 10.63
C GLY A 67 25.68 -7.38 12.13
N ILE A 68 24.56 -6.88 12.64
CA ILE A 68 24.19 -6.94 14.06
C ILE A 68 23.05 -7.95 14.22
N PRO A 69 23.35 -9.19 14.66
CA PRO A 69 22.32 -10.19 14.86
C PRO A 69 21.53 -9.92 16.16
N TRP A 70 20.22 -10.09 16.07
CA TRP A 70 19.30 -10.00 17.20
C TRP A 70 18.45 -11.27 17.27
N LYS A 71 18.39 -11.90 18.45
CA LYS A 71 17.54 -13.06 18.68
C LYS A 71 16.14 -12.61 19.11
N GLY A 72 15.21 -12.66 18.17
CA GLY A 72 13.83 -12.24 18.36
C GLY A 72 13.17 -11.90 17.03
N ASN A 73 11.91 -11.49 17.11
CA ASN A 73 11.11 -11.07 15.97
C ASN A 73 11.26 -9.56 15.70
N TYR A 74 10.57 -9.07 14.67
CA TYR A 74 10.59 -7.66 14.28
C TYR A 74 10.28 -6.68 15.42
N SER A 75 9.18 -6.91 16.14
CA SER A 75 8.76 -6.01 17.24
C SER A 75 9.80 -5.91 18.35
N SER A 76 10.42 -7.05 18.71
CA SER A 76 11.48 -7.08 19.73
C SER A 76 12.74 -6.36 19.28
N TRP A 77 13.13 -6.53 18.01
CA TRP A 77 14.27 -5.84 17.41
C TRP A 77 14.02 -4.32 17.37
N LEU A 78 12.82 -3.90 16.98
CA LEU A 78 12.45 -2.49 16.90
C LEU A 78 12.59 -1.79 18.26
N GLN A 79 12.15 -2.45 19.33
CA GLN A 79 12.29 -1.97 20.70
C GLN A 79 13.76 -1.86 21.12
N GLN A 80 14.58 -2.87 20.80
CA GLN A 80 16.01 -2.86 21.10
C GLN A 80 16.73 -1.74 20.34
N LYS A 81 16.44 -1.57 19.05
CA LYS A 81 17.00 -0.52 18.21
C LYS A 81 16.67 0.88 18.72
N LYS A 82 15.42 1.11 19.14
CA LYS A 82 15.03 2.37 19.78
C LYS A 82 15.86 2.65 21.03
N ASN A 83 15.97 1.68 21.94
CA ASN A 83 16.73 1.83 23.18
C ASN A 83 18.22 2.11 22.91
N ARG A 84 18.80 1.46 21.88
CA ARG A 84 20.18 1.70 21.44
C ARG A 84 20.37 3.14 20.94
N LEU A 85 19.49 3.61 20.05
CA LEU A 85 19.55 4.98 19.51
C LEU A 85 19.37 6.04 20.61
N GLN A 86 18.49 5.79 21.60
CA GLN A 86 18.33 6.67 22.76
C GLN A 86 19.59 6.81 23.60
N GLN A 87 20.45 5.79 23.63
CA GLN A 87 21.73 5.85 24.34
C GLN A 87 22.83 6.49 23.50
N GLU A 88 22.82 6.28 22.18
CA GLU A 88 23.81 6.82 21.24
C GLU A 88 23.61 8.32 20.97
N GLU A 89 22.36 8.78 20.92
CA GLU A 89 22.02 10.14 20.54
C GLU A 89 21.69 11.00 21.77
N LYS A 90 22.38 12.14 21.92
CA LYS A 90 22.18 13.08 23.04
C LYS A 90 20.86 13.85 22.98
N SER A 91 20.23 13.93 21.81
CA SER A 91 18.96 14.61 21.56
C SER A 91 18.02 13.69 20.82
N GLU A 92 16.72 13.80 21.10
CA GLU A 92 15.69 13.03 20.40
C GLU A 92 15.70 13.35 18.89
N SER A 93 16.15 12.38 18.08
CA SER A 93 16.19 12.50 16.62
C SER A 93 14.83 12.19 15.98
N GLU A 94 14.63 12.63 14.73
CA GLU A 94 13.48 12.21 13.93
C GLU A 94 13.39 10.69 13.81
N ARG A 95 14.55 10.00 13.71
CA ARG A 95 14.63 8.54 13.68
C ARG A 95 14.03 7.91 14.93
N GLN A 96 14.31 8.46 16.11
CA GLN A 96 13.71 7.97 17.37
C GLN A 96 12.20 8.17 17.41
N LYS A 97 11.70 9.34 16.97
CA LYS A 97 10.26 9.63 16.93
C LYS A 97 9.51 8.68 16.01
N THR A 98 10.08 8.39 14.84
CA THR A 98 9.50 7.45 13.88
C THR A 98 9.39 6.03 14.45
N LEU A 99 10.48 5.52 15.06
CA LEU A 99 10.48 4.21 15.70
C LEU A 99 9.49 4.14 16.87
N GLN A 100 9.36 5.23 17.64
CA GLN A 100 8.42 5.32 18.75
C GLN A 100 6.97 5.19 18.27
N ARG A 101 6.57 5.95 17.24
CA ARG A 101 5.22 5.88 16.66
C ARG A 101 4.86 4.49 16.15
N GLU A 102 5.85 3.79 15.58
CA GLU A 102 5.67 2.43 15.09
C GLU A 102 5.50 1.42 16.23
N LEU A 103 6.28 1.52 17.30
CA LEU A 103 6.10 0.71 18.50
C LEU A 103 4.74 0.95 19.16
N GLU A 104 4.31 2.21 19.25
CA GLU A 104 2.98 2.57 19.75
C GLU A 104 1.87 1.91 18.94
N TRP A 105 2.02 1.85 17.61
CA TRP A 105 1.07 1.16 16.74
C TRP A 105 1.04 -0.35 16.97
N ILE A 106 2.21 -0.99 17.06
CA ILE A 106 2.34 -2.43 17.35
C ILE A 106 1.64 -2.78 18.66
N GLN A 107 1.91 -1.98 19.71
CA GLN A 107 1.37 -2.19 21.04
C GLN A 107 -0.11 -1.82 21.17
N MET A 108 -0.67 -1.11 20.18
CA MET A 108 -2.06 -0.67 20.21
C MET A 108 -3.01 -1.87 20.12
N SER A 109 -3.96 -1.93 21.06
CA SER A 109 -5.02 -2.96 21.03
C SER A 109 -5.88 -2.83 19.76
N PRO A 110 -6.52 -3.93 19.31
CA PRO A 110 -7.43 -3.89 18.15
C PRO A 110 -8.52 -2.81 18.27
N LYS A 111 -9.10 -2.62 19.46
CA LYS A 111 -10.08 -1.55 19.74
C LYS A 111 -9.50 -0.14 19.55
N GLY A 112 -8.22 0.06 19.87
CA GLY A 112 -7.53 1.32 19.63
C GLY A 112 -7.32 1.62 18.15
N ARG A 113 -6.99 0.59 17.36
CA ARG A 113 -6.84 0.70 15.90
C ARG A 113 -8.17 1.04 15.22
N HIS A 114 -9.26 0.37 15.60
CA HIS A 114 -10.63 0.70 15.17
C HIS A 114 -11.00 2.16 15.44
N ALA A 115 -10.73 2.63 16.66
CA ALA A 115 -11.07 4.00 17.07
C ALA A 115 -10.31 5.04 16.24
N LYS A 116 -9.05 4.76 15.89
CA LYS A 116 -8.22 5.64 15.05
C LYS A 116 -8.77 5.76 13.62
N SER A 117 -9.15 4.63 13.01
CA SER A 117 -9.76 4.58 11.69
C SER A 117 -11.06 5.40 11.63
N LYS A 118 -11.96 5.23 12.61
CA LYS A 118 -13.19 6.04 12.72
C LYS A 118 -12.92 7.51 13.02
N ALA A 119 -11.92 7.80 13.87
CA ALA A 119 -11.51 9.16 14.18
C ALA A 119 -11.04 9.91 12.94
N ARG A 120 -10.42 9.22 11.97
CA ARG A 120 -10.00 9.82 10.70
C ARG A 120 -11.18 10.45 9.95
N ILE A 121 -12.26 9.70 9.74
CA ILE A 121 -13.45 10.17 9.01
C ILE A 121 -14.02 11.42 9.68
N ASN A 122 -14.13 11.39 11.02
CA ASN A 122 -14.58 12.53 11.80
C ASN A 122 -13.60 13.71 11.79
N SER A 123 -12.30 13.43 11.61
CA SER A 123 -11.23 14.43 11.54
C SER A 123 -11.09 15.07 10.16
N TYR A 124 -11.84 14.65 9.14
CA TYR A 124 -11.73 15.22 7.78
C TYR A 124 -11.85 16.75 7.79
N GLU A 125 -12.86 17.29 8.49
CA GLU A 125 -13.03 18.73 8.67
C GLU A 125 -11.87 19.38 9.44
N ALA A 126 -11.27 18.68 10.40
CA ALA A 126 -10.09 19.17 11.11
C ALA A 126 -8.84 19.15 10.22
N LEU A 127 -8.66 18.13 9.39
CA LEU A 127 -7.57 18.03 8.41
C LEU A 127 -7.64 19.14 7.37
N LEU A 128 -8.85 19.53 6.95
CA LEU A 128 -9.07 20.67 6.05
C LEU A 128 -8.79 22.03 6.72
N ARG A 129 -9.10 22.18 8.01
CA ARG A 129 -9.01 23.45 8.76
C ARG A 129 -7.64 23.69 9.40
N GLN A 130 -6.86 22.64 9.63
CA GLN A 130 -5.54 22.75 10.27
C GLN A 130 -4.55 23.51 9.40
N ASP A 131 -3.60 24.19 10.05
CA ASP A 131 -2.49 24.89 9.38
C ASP A 131 -1.61 23.90 8.60
N ILE A 132 -1.94 23.73 7.32
CA ILE A 132 -1.24 22.90 6.34
C ILE A 132 0.27 23.23 6.32
N GLU A 133 0.64 24.48 6.58
CA GLU A 133 2.03 24.94 6.54
C GLU A 133 2.92 24.39 7.67
N LYS A 134 2.39 24.19 8.88
CA LYS A 134 3.22 23.68 10.00
C LYS A 134 3.49 22.18 9.85
N ARG A 135 2.43 21.39 9.60
CA ARG A 135 2.55 19.93 9.42
C ARG A 135 3.30 19.54 8.15
N SER A 136 3.10 20.27 7.05
CA SER A 136 3.81 19.97 5.80
C SER A 136 5.32 20.08 5.93
N LYS A 137 5.86 20.90 6.85
CA LYS A 137 7.33 20.98 7.06
C LYS A 137 7.91 19.74 7.71
N GLU A 138 7.14 19.07 8.58
CA GLU A 138 7.56 17.87 9.32
C GLU A 138 7.43 16.60 8.49
N LEU A 139 6.56 16.60 7.48
CA LEU A 139 6.32 15.43 6.64
C LEU A 139 7.42 15.24 5.58
N GLU A 140 7.97 14.03 5.58
CA GLU A 140 8.93 13.56 4.57
C GLU A 140 8.26 13.46 3.19
N ILE A 141 7.11 12.80 3.07
CA ILE A 141 6.28 12.87 1.86
C ILE A 141 5.07 13.76 2.15
N TYR A 142 4.85 14.78 1.31
CA TYR A 142 3.71 15.69 1.45
C TYR A 142 2.86 15.62 0.19
N ILE A 143 1.59 15.25 0.37
CA ILE A 143 0.61 15.16 -0.69
C ILE A 143 -0.21 16.46 -0.69
N PRO A 144 -0.17 17.26 -1.77
CA PRO A 144 -0.92 18.50 -1.82
C PRO A 144 -2.42 18.22 -1.87
N PRO A 145 -3.22 18.81 -0.95
CA PRO A 145 -4.65 18.60 -0.96
C PRO A 145 -5.29 19.24 -2.20
N GLY A 146 -6.24 18.54 -2.79
CA GLY A 146 -7.09 19.03 -3.86
C GLY A 146 -8.25 19.92 -3.36
N PRO A 147 -9.23 20.23 -4.23
CA PRO A 147 -10.41 20.97 -3.83
C PRO A 147 -11.24 20.18 -2.79
N ARG A 148 -12.10 20.88 -2.05
CA ARG A 148 -12.98 20.25 -1.05
C ARG A 148 -13.86 19.18 -1.71
N LEU A 149 -13.95 18.01 -1.09
CA LEU A 149 -14.86 16.95 -1.51
C LEU A 149 -16.28 17.25 -1.03
N GLY A 150 -17.27 16.99 -1.87
CA GLY A 150 -18.67 16.85 -1.47
C GLY A 150 -18.94 15.50 -0.82
N ASP A 151 -20.17 15.29 -0.38
CA ASP A 151 -20.57 14.12 0.42
C ASP A 151 -20.48 12.78 -0.34
N VAL A 152 -20.58 12.82 -1.67
CA VAL A 152 -20.45 11.65 -2.54
C VAL A 152 -19.09 11.68 -3.22
N VAL A 153 -18.23 10.70 -2.92
CA VAL A 153 -16.92 10.56 -3.56
C VAL A 153 -16.99 9.51 -4.67
N ILE A 154 -17.23 8.24 -4.30
CA ILE A 154 -17.45 7.13 -5.24
C ILE A 154 -18.61 6.31 -4.70
N ASN A 155 -19.58 6.01 -5.55
CA ASN A 155 -20.73 5.18 -5.22
C ASN A 155 -20.94 4.13 -6.31
N ALA A 156 -20.99 2.87 -5.88
CA ALA A 156 -21.38 1.73 -6.70
C ALA A 156 -22.66 1.13 -6.12
N ASP A 157 -23.66 0.93 -6.97
CA ASP A 157 -24.95 0.34 -6.62
C ASP A 157 -25.23 -0.83 -7.55
N SER A 158 -25.26 -2.04 -6.99
CA SER A 158 -25.54 -3.31 -7.68
C SER A 158 -24.70 -3.51 -8.97
N VAL A 159 -23.43 -3.10 -8.93
CA VAL A 159 -22.56 -3.05 -10.11
C VAL A 159 -22.08 -4.45 -10.49
N SER A 160 -22.28 -4.83 -11.75
CA SER A 160 -21.70 -6.05 -12.31
C SER A 160 -20.84 -5.76 -13.54
N LYS A 161 -19.76 -6.53 -13.70
CA LYS A 161 -18.83 -6.41 -14.83
C LYS A 161 -18.26 -7.77 -15.23
N ALA A 162 -18.26 -8.05 -16.52
CA ALA A 162 -17.67 -9.25 -17.13
C ALA A 162 -16.71 -8.88 -18.28
N TYR A 163 -15.77 -9.79 -18.57
CA TYR A 163 -15.05 -9.82 -19.85
C TYR A 163 -15.28 -11.15 -20.54
N GLY A 164 -15.89 -11.09 -21.73
CA GLY A 164 -16.35 -12.31 -22.41
C GLY A 164 -17.32 -13.07 -21.52
N ASP A 165 -17.04 -14.36 -21.29
CA ASP A 165 -17.88 -15.22 -20.46
C ASP A 165 -17.49 -15.23 -18.98
N ASN A 166 -16.46 -14.48 -18.58
CA ASN A 166 -15.96 -14.46 -17.20
C ASN A 166 -16.51 -13.25 -16.45
N LEU A 167 -17.38 -13.50 -15.47
CA LEU A 167 -17.88 -12.48 -14.56
C LEU A 167 -16.79 -12.10 -13.56
N LEU A 168 -16.35 -10.84 -13.56
CA LEU A 168 -15.33 -10.35 -12.63
C LEU A 168 -15.92 -9.95 -11.30
N MET A 169 -17.02 -9.21 -11.34
CA MET A 169 -17.76 -8.75 -10.16
C MET A 169 -19.26 -8.82 -10.44
N GLU A 170 -20.02 -9.22 -9.44
CA GLU A 170 -21.48 -9.38 -9.47
C GLU A 170 -22.08 -8.62 -8.29
N ASP A 171 -23.08 -7.79 -8.55
CA ASP A 171 -23.89 -7.09 -7.54
C ASP A 171 -23.07 -6.30 -6.48
N MET A 172 -21.96 -5.71 -6.92
CA MET A 172 -21.06 -4.96 -6.03
C MET A 172 -21.70 -3.63 -5.63
N THR A 173 -21.87 -3.43 -4.32
CA THR A 173 -22.40 -2.19 -3.74
C THR A 173 -21.44 -1.63 -2.69
N PHE A 174 -21.01 -0.39 -2.85
CA PHE A 174 -20.21 0.34 -1.86
C PHE A 174 -20.35 1.86 -2.01
N SER A 175 -20.05 2.59 -0.93
CA SER A 175 -20.03 4.05 -0.94
C SER A 175 -18.79 4.54 -0.19
N LEU A 176 -17.90 5.24 -0.90
CA LEU A 176 -16.72 5.86 -0.31
C LEU A 176 -17.09 7.24 0.26
N PRO A 177 -17.05 7.44 1.59
CA PRO A 177 -17.28 8.75 2.19
C PRO A 177 -16.02 9.65 2.09
N PRO A 178 -16.18 10.98 2.24
CA PRO A 178 -15.06 11.90 2.37
C PRO A 178 -14.12 11.54 3.52
N GLY A 179 -12.81 11.64 3.28
CA GLY A 179 -11.78 11.24 4.25
C GLY A 179 -11.57 9.72 4.37
N GLY A 180 -12.33 8.92 3.63
CA GLY A 180 -12.20 7.47 3.60
C GLY A 180 -10.94 7.00 2.85
N ILE A 181 -10.29 5.96 3.37
CA ILE A 181 -9.21 5.24 2.69
C ILE A 181 -9.69 3.80 2.49
N VAL A 182 -9.83 3.39 1.23
CA VAL A 182 -10.26 2.04 0.85
C VAL A 182 -9.04 1.21 0.50
N GLY A 183 -8.81 0.14 1.26
CA GLY A 183 -7.91 -0.92 0.85
C GLY A 183 -8.63 -1.91 -0.06
N ILE A 184 -8.13 -2.13 -1.27
CA ILE A 184 -8.64 -3.17 -2.17
C ILE A 184 -7.73 -4.39 -2.06
N ILE A 185 -8.33 -5.53 -1.74
CA ILE A 185 -7.63 -6.81 -1.63
C ILE A 185 -8.31 -7.89 -2.45
N GLY A 186 -7.56 -8.94 -2.72
CA GLY A 186 -8.03 -10.11 -3.44
C GLY A 186 -6.98 -10.62 -4.42
N PRO A 187 -7.18 -11.80 -5.00
CA PRO A 187 -6.17 -12.47 -5.80
C PRO A 187 -5.92 -11.76 -7.14
N ASN A 188 -4.82 -12.11 -7.80
CA ASN A 188 -4.46 -11.52 -9.09
C ASN A 188 -5.45 -11.92 -10.19
N GLY A 189 -5.91 -10.93 -10.97
CA GLY A 189 -6.94 -11.14 -11.99
C GLY A 189 -8.38 -11.11 -11.47
N ALA A 190 -8.62 -10.76 -10.21
CA ALA A 190 -9.97 -10.66 -9.64
C ALA A 190 -10.79 -9.45 -10.14
N GLY A 191 -10.20 -8.52 -10.90
CA GLY A 191 -10.88 -7.32 -11.40
C GLY A 191 -10.57 -6.02 -10.65
N LYS A 192 -9.56 -6.02 -9.77
CA LYS A 192 -9.09 -4.82 -9.03
C LYS A 192 -8.75 -3.65 -9.96
N THR A 193 -7.95 -3.89 -11.01
CA THR A 193 -7.62 -2.87 -12.02
C THR A 193 -8.84 -2.45 -12.84
N THR A 194 -9.79 -3.35 -13.09
CA THR A 194 -11.06 -3.01 -13.77
C THR A 194 -11.88 -2.02 -12.94
N LEU A 195 -11.88 -2.14 -11.61
CA LEU A 195 -12.48 -1.14 -10.73
C LEU A 195 -11.83 0.24 -10.93
N PHE A 196 -10.50 0.33 -10.99
CA PHE A 196 -9.81 1.60 -11.26
C PHE A 196 -10.17 2.20 -12.63
N ARG A 197 -10.34 1.36 -13.66
CA ARG A 197 -10.81 1.80 -14.97
C ARG A 197 -12.25 2.33 -14.93
N MET A 198 -13.11 1.77 -14.09
CA MET A 198 -14.46 2.32 -13.87
C MET A 198 -14.41 3.65 -13.11
N VAL A 199 -13.57 3.76 -12.07
CA VAL A 199 -13.39 5.03 -11.33
C VAL A 199 -12.91 6.15 -12.23
N THR A 200 -11.97 5.85 -13.14
CA THR A 200 -11.40 6.79 -14.10
C THR A 200 -12.26 6.98 -15.36
N ALA A 201 -13.47 6.42 -15.39
CA ALA A 201 -14.42 6.46 -16.51
C ALA A 201 -13.87 5.92 -17.84
N GLN A 202 -12.78 5.13 -17.81
CA GLN A 202 -12.26 4.43 -18.98
C GLN A 202 -13.12 3.21 -19.36
N GLU A 203 -13.82 2.63 -18.38
CA GLU A 203 -14.76 1.54 -18.56
C GLU A 203 -16.09 1.83 -17.87
N LYS A 204 -17.16 1.22 -18.37
CA LYS A 204 -18.51 1.29 -17.79
C LYS A 204 -18.90 -0.06 -17.20
N PRO A 205 -19.71 -0.08 -16.14
CA PRO A 205 -20.31 -1.31 -15.65
C PRO A 205 -21.25 -1.90 -16.72
N ASP A 206 -21.44 -3.22 -16.70
CA ASP A 206 -22.38 -3.88 -17.62
C ASP A 206 -23.81 -3.81 -17.08
N SER A 207 -23.97 -3.81 -15.75
CA SER A 207 -25.23 -3.53 -15.05
C SER A 207 -24.97 -2.78 -13.73
N GLY A 208 -26.03 -2.21 -13.16
CA GLY A 208 -25.95 -1.37 -11.97
C GLY A 208 -25.49 0.06 -12.28
N THR A 209 -25.17 0.81 -11.22
CA THR A 209 -24.83 2.23 -11.33
C THR A 209 -23.48 2.50 -10.66
N PHE A 210 -22.52 3.07 -11.41
CA PHE A 210 -21.24 3.51 -10.87
C PHE A 210 -21.10 5.03 -11.06
N LYS A 211 -20.95 5.78 -9.97
CA LYS A 211 -20.88 7.25 -9.97
C LYS A 211 -19.67 7.75 -9.20
N THR A 212 -18.94 8.67 -9.81
CA THR A 212 -17.90 9.48 -9.18
C THR A 212 -18.46 10.88 -8.95
N GLY A 213 -18.23 11.46 -7.77
CA GLY A 213 -18.77 12.77 -7.40
C GLY A 213 -18.21 13.92 -8.25
N GLU A 214 -19.00 14.98 -8.43
CA GLU A 214 -18.62 16.13 -9.29
C GLU A 214 -17.41 16.92 -8.78
N THR A 215 -17.18 16.92 -7.47
CA THR A 215 -16.04 17.59 -6.82
C THR A 215 -14.76 16.75 -6.84
N VAL A 216 -14.81 15.52 -7.36
CA VAL A 216 -13.67 14.60 -7.36
C VAL A 216 -12.64 15.05 -8.38
N ARG A 217 -11.42 15.24 -7.91
CA ARG A 217 -10.21 15.41 -8.71
C ARG A 217 -9.30 14.22 -8.43
N LEU A 218 -9.33 13.27 -9.36
CA LEU A 218 -8.53 12.04 -9.31
C LEU A 218 -7.06 12.36 -9.61
N ALA A 219 -6.16 11.74 -8.84
CA ALA A 219 -4.81 11.46 -9.31
C ALA A 219 -4.66 9.94 -9.44
N TYR A 220 -4.31 9.51 -10.64
CA TYR A 220 -4.10 8.12 -11.00
C TYR A 220 -3.07 8.09 -12.12
N VAL A 221 -2.16 7.11 -12.05
CA VAL A 221 -1.16 6.90 -13.09
C VAL A 221 -1.40 5.52 -13.66
N ASP A 222 -1.84 5.47 -14.91
CA ASP A 222 -2.13 4.23 -15.61
C ASP A 222 -0.83 3.64 -16.13
N GLN A 223 -0.32 2.59 -15.48
CA GLN A 223 0.94 1.93 -15.87
C GLN A 223 0.97 1.47 -17.34
N SER A 224 -0.21 1.26 -17.95
CA SER A 224 -0.32 0.82 -19.34
C SER A 224 -0.40 1.95 -20.36
N ARG A 225 -0.65 3.20 -19.92
CA ARG A 225 -0.90 4.36 -20.80
C ARG A 225 0.01 5.55 -20.56
N ASP A 226 0.52 5.73 -19.34
CA ASP A 226 1.58 6.70 -19.06
C ASP A 226 2.92 6.12 -19.49
N ASP A 227 3.20 6.11 -20.79
CA ASP A 227 4.54 5.83 -21.27
C ASP A 227 5.45 6.99 -20.83
N LEU A 228 6.24 6.73 -19.80
CA LEU A 228 7.34 7.61 -19.42
C LEU A 228 8.30 7.70 -20.60
N ASP A 229 8.66 8.92 -21.01
CA ASP A 229 9.58 9.14 -22.13
C ASP A 229 10.89 8.36 -21.89
N PRO A 230 11.20 7.34 -22.71
CA PRO A 230 12.30 6.42 -22.47
C PRO A 230 13.68 7.08 -22.54
N ASP A 231 13.76 8.25 -23.18
CA ASP A 231 15.00 8.99 -23.36
C ASP A 231 15.30 10.00 -22.26
N LYS A 232 14.27 10.39 -21.51
CA LYS A 232 14.42 11.28 -20.36
C LYS A 232 14.97 10.55 -19.15
N THR A 233 15.63 11.31 -18.29
CA THR A 233 16.13 10.86 -17.00
C THR A 233 15.01 10.80 -15.96
N VAL A 234 15.22 10.01 -14.90
CA VAL A 234 14.30 9.95 -13.76
C VAL A 234 13.96 11.35 -13.22
N TRP A 235 14.98 12.20 -13.05
CA TRP A 235 14.76 13.55 -12.55
C TRP A 235 13.91 14.38 -13.50
N GLU A 236 14.24 14.43 -14.79
CA GLU A 236 13.49 15.19 -15.79
C GLU A 236 12.02 14.77 -15.85
N VAL A 237 11.75 13.47 -15.75
CA VAL A 237 10.40 12.91 -15.82
C VAL A 237 9.57 13.26 -14.58
N ILE A 238 10.18 13.25 -13.39
CA ILE A 238 9.47 13.59 -12.15
C ILE A 238 9.25 15.10 -12.04
N THR A 239 10.28 15.89 -12.35
CA THR A 239 10.34 17.32 -12.01
C THR A 239 9.94 18.22 -13.18
N GLU A 240 9.81 17.67 -14.39
CA GLU A 240 9.63 18.44 -15.62
C GLU A 240 10.72 19.50 -15.79
N GLU A 241 11.96 19.10 -15.49
CA GLU A 241 13.18 19.92 -15.56
C GLU A 241 13.20 21.12 -14.59
N ALA A 242 12.28 21.19 -13.63
CA ALA A 242 12.26 22.22 -12.62
C ALA A 242 13.27 21.95 -11.49
N ASP A 243 14.00 22.99 -11.07
CA ASP A 243 14.88 22.96 -9.88
C ASP A 243 14.10 22.92 -8.55
N VAL A 244 12.84 23.33 -8.60
CA VAL A 244 11.93 23.38 -7.46
C VAL A 244 10.62 22.70 -7.83
N VAL A 245 10.20 21.73 -7.02
CA VAL A 245 8.88 21.09 -7.13
C VAL A 245 7.89 21.85 -6.26
N GLN A 246 6.81 22.30 -6.89
CA GLN A 246 5.71 22.98 -6.21
C GLN A 246 4.67 21.95 -5.75
N LEU A 247 4.57 21.73 -4.43
CA LEU A 247 3.58 20.86 -3.81
C LEU A 247 2.50 21.73 -3.14
N GLY A 248 1.51 22.15 -3.91
CA GLY A 248 0.50 23.10 -3.44
C GLY A 248 1.14 24.43 -3.05
N LYS A 249 1.16 24.78 -1.76
CA LYS A 249 1.83 25.99 -1.24
C LYS A 249 3.30 25.78 -0.86
N ARG A 250 3.76 24.52 -0.77
CA ARG A 250 5.13 24.16 -0.34
C ARG A 250 6.05 24.10 -1.55
N GLN A 251 7.22 24.72 -1.45
CA GLN A 251 8.32 24.55 -2.39
C GLN A 251 9.35 23.59 -1.82
N VAL A 252 9.79 22.63 -2.63
CA VAL A 252 10.83 21.67 -2.25
C VAL A 252 11.88 21.63 -3.34
N ASN A 253 13.15 21.56 -2.96
CA ASN A 253 14.21 21.32 -3.93
C ASN A 253 13.95 20.02 -4.69
N SER A 254 14.05 20.05 -6.01
CA SER A 254 13.62 18.94 -6.86
C SER A 254 14.48 17.69 -6.69
N ARG A 255 15.79 17.84 -6.47
CA ARG A 255 16.71 16.74 -6.17
C ARG A 255 16.37 16.07 -4.84
N ALA A 256 16.02 16.86 -3.82
CA ALA A 256 15.58 16.35 -2.53
C ALA A 256 14.21 15.65 -2.62
N TYR A 257 13.29 16.16 -3.46
CA TYR A 257 12.01 15.51 -3.70
C TYR A 257 12.19 14.13 -4.34
N VAL A 258 12.98 14.05 -5.43
CA VAL A 258 13.25 12.79 -6.13
C VAL A 258 13.95 11.77 -5.22
N ALA A 259 14.86 12.21 -4.34
CA ALA A 259 15.56 11.34 -3.39
C ALA A 259 14.63 10.62 -2.40
N ARG A 260 13.47 11.19 -2.05
CA ARG A 260 12.48 10.57 -1.14
C ARG A 260 11.85 9.31 -1.70
N PHE A 261 11.90 9.13 -3.02
CA PHE A 261 11.40 7.94 -3.73
C PHE A 261 12.55 6.96 -4.04
N ASN A 262 13.63 7.02 -3.25
CA ASN A 262 14.81 6.17 -3.36
C ASN A 262 15.56 6.30 -4.70
N PHE A 263 15.60 7.52 -5.24
CA PHE A 263 16.43 7.87 -6.39
C PHE A 263 17.50 8.88 -5.95
N SER A 264 18.66 8.38 -5.55
CA SER A 264 19.74 9.22 -5.01
C SER A 264 20.93 9.33 -5.98
N GLY A 265 21.66 10.46 -5.91
CA GLY A 265 22.90 10.64 -6.69
C GLY A 265 22.75 10.33 -8.18
N GLY A 266 23.52 9.34 -8.67
CA GLY A 266 23.53 8.92 -10.06
C GLY A 266 22.22 8.29 -10.55
N ASP A 267 21.39 7.73 -9.66
CA ASP A 267 20.12 7.11 -10.04
C ASP A 267 19.16 8.12 -10.67
N GLN A 268 19.24 9.38 -10.26
CA GLN A 268 18.43 10.46 -10.81
C GLN A 268 18.72 10.76 -12.28
N GLN A 269 19.90 10.36 -12.76
CA GLN A 269 20.37 10.56 -14.14
C GLN A 269 20.16 9.32 -15.01
N LYS A 270 19.68 8.20 -14.43
CA LYS A 270 19.32 7.02 -15.23
C LYS A 270 18.19 7.38 -16.18
N LYS A 271 18.30 6.90 -17.43
CA LYS A 271 17.21 7.00 -18.40
C LYS A 271 16.06 6.07 -18.02
N VAL A 272 14.83 6.47 -18.33
CA VAL A 272 13.62 5.65 -18.10
C VAL A 272 13.67 4.29 -18.81
N SER A 273 14.32 4.23 -19.98
CA SER A 273 14.57 2.98 -20.71
C SER A 273 15.39 1.95 -19.95
N MET A 274 16.19 2.38 -18.97
CA MET A 274 17.06 1.51 -18.17
C MET A 274 16.44 1.09 -16.84
N LEU A 275 15.25 1.61 -16.51
CA LEU A 275 14.60 1.33 -15.24
C LEU A 275 13.97 -0.06 -15.23
N SER A 276 14.14 -0.75 -14.11
CA SER A 276 13.32 -1.91 -13.75
C SER A 276 11.84 -1.53 -13.60
N GLY A 277 10.94 -2.53 -13.60
CA GLY A 277 9.51 -2.30 -13.39
C GLY A 277 9.22 -1.59 -12.05
N GLY A 278 9.89 -1.99 -10.97
CA GLY A 278 9.76 -1.35 -9.66
C GLY A 278 10.29 0.08 -9.62
N GLU A 279 11.45 0.35 -10.24
CA GLU A 279 11.92 1.73 -10.42
C GLU A 279 10.89 2.57 -11.20
N ARG A 280 10.32 2.04 -12.29
CA ARG A 280 9.27 2.75 -13.03
C ARG A 280 8.05 3.05 -12.15
N ASN A 281 7.60 2.10 -11.34
CA ASN A 281 6.47 2.31 -10.42
C ASN A 281 6.76 3.44 -9.43
N ARG A 282 7.99 3.52 -8.88
CA ARG A 282 8.39 4.63 -8.00
C ARG A 282 8.39 5.98 -8.72
N VAL A 283 8.79 6.03 -9.99
CA VAL A 283 8.71 7.26 -10.80
C VAL A 283 7.25 7.68 -11.00
N HIS A 284 6.36 6.74 -11.31
CA HIS A 284 4.93 7.01 -11.43
C HIS A 284 4.32 7.54 -10.13
N LEU A 285 4.64 6.91 -9.00
CA LEU A 285 4.20 7.37 -7.68
C LEU A 285 4.69 8.80 -7.39
N ALA A 286 5.97 9.08 -7.64
CA ALA A 286 6.55 10.40 -7.43
C ALA A 286 5.89 11.49 -8.30
N ARG A 287 5.52 11.17 -9.55
CA ARG A 287 4.78 12.08 -10.42
C ARG A 287 3.36 12.31 -9.92
N MET A 288 2.66 11.24 -9.57
CA MET A 288 1.27 11.33 -9.09
C MET A 288 1.15 12.20 -7.84
N LEU A 289 1.98 11.95 -6.83
CA LEU A 289 1.87 12.60 -5.53
C LEU A 289 2.21 14.10 -5.55
N LYS A 290 2.74 14.63 -6.66
CA LYS A 290 2.97 16.08 -6.83
C LYS A 290 1.72 16.81 -7.28
N GLU A 291 0.76 16.11 -7.89
CA GLU A 291 -0.44 16.72 -8.45
C GLU A 291 -1.48 17.00 -7.35
N PRO A 292 -2.04 18.23 -7.30
CA PRO A 292 -3.13 18.51 -6.38
C PRO A 292 -4.36 17.67 -6.72
N ALA A 293 -4.70 16.72 -5.86
CA ALA A 293 -5.85 15.84 -6.00
C ALA A 293 -6.53 15.64 -4.65
N ASN A 294 -7.81 15.26 -4.68
CA ASN A 294 -8.56 14.96 -3.47
C ASN A 294 -8.99 13.48 -3.40
N VAL A 295 -8.77 12.72 -4.47
CA VAL A 295 -8.91 11.26 -4.49
C VAL A 295 -7.68 10.66 -5.17
N LEU A 296 -6.94 9.83 -4.46
CA LEU A 296 -5.77 9.12 -4.98
C LEU A 296 -6.15 7.68 -5.34
N LEU A 297 -5.74 7.22 -6.50
CA LEU A 297 -5.82 5.80 -6.89
C LEU A 297 -4.40 5.24 -6.93
N LEU A 298 -4.08 4.37 -5.97
CA LEU A 298 -2.76 3.77 -5.83
C LEU A 298 -2.84 2.28 -6.19
N ASP A 299 -2.18 1.86 -7.27
CA ASP A 299 -2.10 0.46 -7.67
C ASP A 299 -0.76 -0.13 -7.21
N GLU A 300 -0.80 -1.00 -6.19
CA GLU A 300 0.36 -1.63 -5.57
C GLU A 300 1.49 -0.64 -5.22
N PRO A 301 1.22 0.43 -4.44
CA PRO A 301 2.22 1.46 -4.16
C PRO A 301 3.34 0.99 -3.24
N THR A 302 3.14 -0.12 -2.53
CA THR A 302 4.09 -0.70 -1.58
C THR A 302 5.16 -1.54 -2.26
N ASN A 303 4.92 -1.99 -3.49
CA ASN A 303 5.87 -2.81 -4.21
C ASN A 303 7.14 -2.01 -4.49
N ASP A 304 8.30 -2.63 -4.23
CA ASP A 304 9.61 -2.07 -4.50
C ASP A 304 9.94 -0.79 -3.71
N LEU A 305 9.19 -0.47 -2.65
CA LEU A 305 9.52 0.56 -1.68
C LEU A 305 10.26 -0.03 -0.48
N ASP A 306 11.29 0.68 -0.01
CA ASP A 306 11.92 0.32 1.25
C ASP A 306 11.03 0.69 2.45
N VAL A 307 11.37 0.14 3.61
CA VAL A 307 10.61 0.33 4.86
C VAL A 307 10.44 1.80 5.24
N ASN A 308 11.42 2.67 4.97
CA ASN A 308 11.37 4.08 5.34
C ASN A 308 10.46 4.86 4.39
N THR A 309 10.60 4.66 3.07
CA THR A 309 9.71 5.30 2.08
C THR A 309 8.27 4.84 2.27
N MET A 310 8.04 3.55 2.58
CA MET A 310 6.70 3.07 2.93
C MET A 310 6.13 3.77 4.16
N ARG A 311 6.91 3.96 5.24
CA ARG A 311 6.47 4.72 6.42
C ARG A 311 6.16 6.17 6.09
N ALA A 312 6.98 6.82 5.27
CA ALA A 312 6.74 8.18 4.83
C ALA A 312 5.44 8.28 4.02
N LEU A 313 5.14 7.28 3.18
CA LEU A 313 3.88 7.19 2.44
C LEU A 313 2.69 6.94 3.37
N GLU A 314 2.81 6.03 4.35
CA GLU A 314 1.79 5.80 5.38
C GLU A 314 1.44 7.09 6.11
N GLU A 315 2.45 7.85 6.56
CA GLU A 315 2.25 9.12 7.27
C GLU A 315 1.67 10.20 6.35
N ALA A 316 2.10 10.25 5.09
CA ALA A 316 1.57 11.18 4.10
C ALA A 316 0.07 10.92 3.83
N LEU A 317 -0.31 9.66 3.62
CA LEU A 317 -1.70 9.25 3.47
C LEU A 317 -2.48 9.50 4.76
N GLU A 318 -1.90 9.26 5.93
CA GLU A 318 -2.54 9.53 7.21
C GLU A 318 -2.86 11.03 7.40
N ASN A 319 -2.04 11.93 6.87
CA ASN A 319 -2.25 13.37 6.98
C ASN A 319 -2.91 14.00 5.75
N PHE A 320 -3.21 13.22 4.71
CA PHE A 320 -3.83 13.72 3.49
C PHE A 320 -5.32 14.02 3.70
N ALA A 321 -5.71 15.28 3.47
CA ALA A 321 -7.08 15.77 3.57
C ALA A 321 -7.93 15.43 2.33
N GLY A 322 -7.97 14.14 1.97
CA GLY A 322 -8.73 13.61 0.85
C GLY A 322 -9.05 12.13 1.04
N CYS A 323 -9.43 11.46 -0.04
CA CYS A 323 -9.66 10.02 -0.05
C CYS A 323 -8.54 9.30 -0.80
N ALA A 324 -8.32 8.03 -0.45
CA ALA A 324 -7.42 7.18 -1.21
C ALA A 324 -8.09 5.82 -1.46
N VAL A 325 -7.91 5.29 -2.65
CA VAL A 325 -8.28 3.91 -3.00
C VAL A 325 -6.98 3.21 -3.35
N VAL A 326 -6.63 2.21 -2.55
CA VAL A 326 -5.30 1.60 -2.60
C VAL A 326 -5.43 0.11 -2.82
N ILE A 327 -4.97 -0.37 -3.96
CA ILE A 327 -4.73 -1.80 -4.19
C ILE A 327 -3.38 -2.11 -3.56
N SER A 328 -3.33 -3.05 -2.62
CA SER A 328 -2.07 -3.48 -2.03
C SER A 328 -2.20 -4.90 -1.47
N HIS A 329 -1.11 -5.64 -1.56
CA HIS A 329 -0.93 -6.91 -0.85
C HIS A 329 -0.25 -6.75 0.52
N ASP A 330 0.21 -5.55 0.87
CA ASP A 330 0.82 -5.27 2.16
C ASP A 330 -0.25 -5.11 3.23
N ARG A 331 -0.44 -6.20 3.98
CA ARG A 331 -1.39 -6.32 5.09
C ARG A 331 -1.14 -5.27 6.18
N TRP A 332 0.13 -4.94 6.45
CA TRP A 332 0.48 -3.97 7.49
C TRP A 332 0.13 -2.55 7.06
N PHE A 333 0.49 -2.21 5.83
CA PHE A 333 0.17 -0.94 5.22
C PHE A 333 -1.35 -0.70 5.26
N LEU A 334 -2.14 -1.67 4.79
CA LEU A 334 -3.60 -1.62 4.85
C LEU A 334 -4.14 -1.54 6.28
N ASP A 335 -3.57 -2.28 7.23
CA ASP A 335 -3.98 -2.20 8.64
C ASP A 335 -3.84 -0.78 9.20
N ARG A 336 -2.79 -0.07 8.76
CA ARG A 336 -2.42 1.25 9.27
C ARG A 336 -3.24 2.38 8.65
N ILE A 337 -3.52 2.32 7.35
CA ILE A 337 -4.15 3.45 6.63
C ILE A 337 -5.63 3.25 6.34
N SER A 338 -6.10 2.00 6.18
CA SER A 338 -7.44 1.74 5.65
C SER A 338 -8.52 2.03 6.68
N THR A 339 -9.56 2.74 6.22
CA THR A 339 -10.81 2.87 6.96
C THR A 339 -11.88 1.91 6.48
N HIS A 340 -11.73 1.41 5.26
CA HIS A 340 -12.60 0.42 4.65
C HIS A 340 -11.76 -0.59 3.87
N ILE A 341 -12.28 -1.80 3.74
CA ILE A 341 -11.72 -2.85 2.89
C ILE A 341 -12.77 -3.21 1.83
N LEU A 342 -12.34 -3.23 0.56
CA LEU A 342 -13.10 -3.78 -0.55
C LEU A 342 -12.42 -5.08 -0.98
N ALA A 343 -12.99 -6.21 -0.58
CA ALA A 343 -12.39 -7.52 -0.74
C ALA A 343 -13.01 -8.30 -1.89
N PHE A 344 -12.20 -8.69 -2.86
CA PHE A 344 -12.56 -9.63 -3.91
C PHE A 344 -12.34 -11.05 -3.40
N GLU A 345 -13.40 -11.69 -2.89
CA GLU A 345 -13.34 -13.01 -2.22
C GLU A 345 -13.37 -14.21 -3.21
N GLY A 346 -13.44 -13.95 -4.52
CA GLY A 346 -13.63 -14.99 -5.55
C GLY A 346 -15.10 -15.23 -5.88
N ASP A 347 -15.39 -16.11 -6.85
CA ASP A 347 -16.74 -16.38 -7.36
C ASP A 347 -17.52 -15.10 -7.76
N SER A 348 -16.79 -14.12 -8.29
CA SER A 348 -17.30 -12.79 -8.67
C SER A 348 -17.88 -11.96 -7.50
N LYS A 349 -17.65 -12.40 -6.25
CA LYS A 349 -18.14 -11.74 -5.05
C LYS A 349 -17.16 -10.66 -4.58
N VAL A 350 -17.70 -9.45 -4.37
CA VAL A 350 -16.97 -8.33 -3.77
C VAL A 350 -17.64 -7.93 -2.46
N VAL A 351 -16.87 -7.90 -1.37
CA VAL A 351 -17.35 -7.55 -0.04
C VAL A 351 -16.84 -6.17 0.36
N TRP A 352 -17.75 -5.29 0.75
CA TRP A 352 -17.44 -4.02 1.39
C TRP A 352 -17.44 -4.19 2.91
N PHE A 353 -16.36 -3.77 3.56
CA PHE A 353 -16.19 -3.88 5.01
C PHE A 353 -15.72 -2.55 5.60
N GLU A 354 -16.37 -2.10 6.67
CA GLU A 354 -16.00 -0.90 7.43
C GLU A 354 -14.98 -1.26 8.52
N GLY A 355 -13.70 -1.03 8.24
CA GLY A 355 -12.60 -1.32 9.14
C GLY A 355 -11.28 -1.47 8.39
N ASN A 356 -10.23 -1.81 9.13
CA ASN A 356 -8.91 -2.09 8.54
C ASN A 356 -8.77 -3.58 8.14
N TYR A 357 -7.57 -3.96 7.69
CA TYR A 357 -7.30 -5.31 7.22
C TYR A 357 -7.46 -6.39 8.32
N SER A 358 -6.92 -6.18 9.52
CA SER A 358 -7.00 -7.19 10.59
C SER A 358 -8.44 -7.45 11.03
N GLU A 359 -9.26 -6.40 11.02
CA GLU A 359 -10.68 -6.47 11.40
C GLU A 359 -11.49 -7.22 10.34
N TYR A 360 -11.21 -6.94 9.07
CA TYR A 360 -11.78 -7.69 7.95
C TYR A 360 -11.39 -9.18 8.01
N GLU A 361 -10.12 -9.50 8.29
CA GLU A 361 -9.67 -10.89 8.40
C GLU A 361 -10.37 -11.63 9.55
N ALA A 362 -10.59 -10.97 10.68
CA ALA A 362 -11.34 -11.55 11.79
C ALA A 362 -12.81 -11.82 11.42
N ASP A 363 -13.47 -10.89 10.74
CA ASP A 363 -14.82 -11.06 10.20
C ASP A 363 -14.88 -12.19 9.16
N ARG A 364 -13.94 -12.21 8.22
CA ARG A 364 -13.83 -13.25 7.19
C ARG A 364 -13.69 -14.63 7.80
N LYS A 365 -12.83 -14.79 8.81
CA LYS A 365 -12.66 -16.05 9.56
C LYS A 365 -13.93 -16.45 10.31
N ALA A 366 -14.64 -15.49 10.90
CA ALA A 366 -15.92 -15.75 11.55
C ALA A 366 -17.00 -16.20 10.55
N ARG A 367 -17.05 -15.61 9.35
CA ARG A 367 -18.02 -15.94 8.29
C ARG A 367 -17.72 -17.27 7.59
N LEU A 368 -16.45 -17.56 7.29
CA LEU A 368 -16.04 -18.68 6.43
C LEU A 368 -15.45 -19.87 7.19
N GLY A 369 -15.09 -19.70 8.47
CA GLY A 369 -14.48 -20.75 9.28
C GLY A 369 -13.18 -21.28 8.66
N ALA A 370 -13.03 -22.61 8.60
CA ALA A 370 -11.83 -23.27 8.07
C ALA A 370 -11.57 -23.01 6.57
N ALA A 371 -12.58 -22.56 5.80
CA ALA A 371 -12.41 -22.21 4.40
C ALA A 371 -11.66 -20.88 4.22
N ALA A 372 -11.54 -20.05 5.26
CA ALA A 372 -10.81 -18.78 5.19
C ALA A 372 -9.29 -18.96 5.00
N ASP A 373 -8.73 -20.04 5.55
CA ASP A 373 -7.28 -20.31 5.54
C ASP A 373 -6.84 -21.21 4.37
N GLN A 374 -7.77 -21.64 3.51
CA GLN A 374 -7.45 -22.47 2.34
C GLN A 374 -7.34 -21.60 1.07
N PRO A 375 -6.15 -21.51 0.44
CA PRO A 375 -6.03 -20.79 -0.83
C PRO A 375 -6.89 -21.50 -1.89
N HIS A 376 -7.84 -20.77 -2.45
CA HIS A 376 -8.73 -21.28 -3.48
C HIS A 376 -8.36 -20.66 -4.83
N ARG A 377 -8.30 -21.48 -5.89
CA ARG A 377 -8.12 -20.97 -7.24
C ARG A 377 -9.34 -20.12 -7.58
N ILE A 378 -9.13 -18.90 -8.09
CA ILE A 378 -10.23 -18.05 -8.58
C ILE A 378 -11.07 -18.86 -9.56
N LYS A 379 -12.33 -19.06 -9.21
CA LYS A 379 -13.35 -19.53 -10.13
C LYS A 379 -14.12 -18.30 -10.58
N TYR A 380 -14.12 -18.06 -11.88
CA TYR A 380 -15.03 -17.08 -12.48
C TYR A 380 -16.39 -17.75 -12.63
N ARG A 381 -17.46 -17.05 -12.26
CA ARG A 381 -18.79 -17.47 -12.69
C ARG A 381 -18.91 -17.25 -14.19
N HIS A 382 -19.37 -18.28 -14.89
CA HIS A 382 -19.70 -18.15 -16.30
C HIS A 382 -21.10 -17.57 -16.44
N LEU A 383 -21.25 -16.60 -17.35
CA LEU A 383 -22.58 -16.11 -17.74
C LEU A 383 -23.37 -17.27 -18.37
N THR A 384 -24.28 -17.89 -17.61
CA THR A 384 -25.26 -18.81 -18.17
C THR A 384 -26.26 -18.00 -18.98
N ARG A 385 -26.18 -18.07 -20.31
CA ARG A 385 -27.23 -17.55 -21.19
C ARG A 385 -28.52 -18.33 -20.91
N GLY A 386 -29.44 -17.69 -20.19
CA GLY A 386 -30.83 -18.13 -20.07
C GLY A 386 -31.63 -17.80 -21.32
#